data_AF-A0A6J4XCE4-F1
#
_entry.id   AF-A0A6J4XCE4-F1
#
_cell.length_a   1.000
_cell.length_b   1.000
_cell.length_c   1.000
_cell.angle_alpha   90.00
_cell.angle_beta   90.00
_cell.angle_gamma   90.00
#
_symmetry.space_group_name_H-M   'P 1'
#
loop_
_entity.id
_entity.type
_entity.pdbx_description
1 polymer ?
#
loop_
_entity_poly.entity_id
_entity_poly.type
_entity_poly.pdbx_seq_one_letter_code
_entity_poly.pdbx_strand_id
1 'polypeptide(L)'
;MWTKNGHGDWLAIVLILRATLGERKSYSCTESKGKSGLPQASLRNSREKFRESESLKVFVLRINMAHFGLGACFLIAGVLVYVLARPASSTYFLIGYPELHSVLPNLTHLLRPIASTAPEFFHPLALSLLSMAVLTNTRSRVVVCFSWLTIDAFFECCQKYGEELAQYIPLWFEQVPVLKKLDDFIRLGTFDSSDLIAILCGTLTALIINVLTSSKEGGNHEQDHRKP
;
A
#
# COMPACT_ATOMS: atom_id res chain seq x y z
N MET A 1 -30.73 15.65 4.90
CA MET A 1 -31.44 14.39 4.58
C MET A 1 -30.99 13.96 3.20
N TRP A 2 -29.91 13.16 3.13
CA TRP A 2 -29.38 12.46 1.95
C TRP A 2 -28.48 11.32 2.47
N THR A 3 -28.25 10.31 1.66
CA THR A 3 -28.56 8.90 1.97
C THR A 3 -27.50 8.10 2.74
N LYS A 4 -27.98 7.29 3.70
CA LYS A 4 -27.34 6.04 4.17
C LYS A 4 -26.94 5.20 2.95
N ASN A 5 -25.66 5.06 2.64
CA ASN A 5 -25.07 3.94 1.88
C ASN A 5 -23.53 4.07 1.89
N GLY A 6 -22.91 3.90 3.06
CA GLY A 6 -21.46 3.81 3.23
C GLY A 6 -20.89 2.44 2.85
N HIS A 7 -21.24 1.93 1.67
CA HIS A 7 -20.76 0.64 1.14
C HIS A 7 -20.04 0.75 -0.22
N GLY A 8 -19.87 1.96 -0.75
CA GLY A 8 -19.24 2.19 -2.07
C GLY A 8 -17.72 2.02 -2.11
N ASP A 9 -17.01 2.33 -1.02
CA ASP A 9 -15.55 2.45 -1.06
C ASP A 9 -14.82 1.09 -1.05
N TRP A 10 -15.42 0.06 -0.45
CA TRP A 10 -14.85 -1.29 -0.46
C TRP A 10 -14.86 -1.92 -1.85
N LEU A 11 -15.83 -1.58 -2.70
CA LEU A 11 -15.91 -2.09 -4.07
C LEU A 11 -14.79 -1.54 -4.95
N ALA A 12 -14.36 -0.29 -4.74
CA ALA A 12 -13.24 0.29 -5.46
C ALA A 12 -11.91 -0.41 -5.10
N ILE A 13 -11.67 -0.65 -3.81
CA ILE A 13 -10.47 -1.37 -3.34
C ILE A 13 -10.49 -2.83 -3.84
N VAL A 14 -11.63 -3.50 -3.79
CA VAL A 14 -11.79 -4.88 -4.30
C VAL A 14 -11.64 -4.95 -5.82
N LEU A 15 -12.11 -3.94 -6.57
CA LEU A 15 -11.96 -3.87 -8.02
C LEU A 15 -10.52 -3.56 -8.43
N ILE A 16 -9.81 -2.67 -7.71
CA ILE A 16 -8.39 -2.41 -7.93
C ILE A 16 -7.57 -3.67 -7.64
N LEU A 17 -7.87 -4.38 -6.54
CA LEU A 17 -7.25 -5.66 -6.20
C LEU A 17 -7.55 -6.75 -7.25
N ARG A 18 -8.79 -6.87 -7.72
CA ARG A 18 -9.14 -7.82 -8.80
C ARG A 18 -8.47 -7.49 -10.13
N ALA A 19 -8.39 -6.21 -10.48
CA ALA A 19 -7.74 -5.75 -11.71
C ALA A 19 -6.21 -5.97 -11.67
N THR A 20 -5.58 -5.75 -10.51
CA THR A 20 -4.13 -5.97 -10.33
C THR A 20 -3.75 -7.44 -10.14
N LEU A 21 -4.66 -8.28 -9.66
CA LEU A 21 -4.44 -9.72 -9.54
C LEU A 21 -4.63 -10.51 -10.84
N GLY A 22 -5.09 -9.86 -11.92
CA GLY A 22 -5.02 -10.38 -13.28
C GLY A 22 -5.40 -11.85 -13.40
N GLU A 23 -6.69 -12.16 -13.28
CA GLU A 23 -7.21 -13.50 -13.62
C GLU A 23 -6.87 -13.82 -15.07
N ARG A 24 -5.73 -14.48 -15.31
CA ARG A 24 -5.51 -15.17 -16.58
C ARG A 24 -6.48 -16.33 -16.63
N LYS A 25 -7.65 -16.11 -17.23
CA LYS A 25 -8.47 -17.19 -17.74
C LYS A 25 -7.62 -17.99 -18.74
N SER A 26 -7.04 -19.09 -18.28
CA SER A 26 -6.47 -20.09 -19.17
C SER A 26 -7.63 -20.73 -19.91
N TYR A 27 -7.87 -20.25 -21.13
CA TYR A 27 -8.75 -20.93 -22.07
C TYR A 27 -8.07 -22.24 -22.46
N SER A 28 -8.36 -23.31 -21.71
CA SER A 28 -8.07 -24.66 -22.16
C SER A 28 -9.01 -24.93 -23.33
N CYS A 29 -8.44 -24.95 -24.54
CA CYS A 29 -9.13 -25.31 -25.76
C CYS A 29 -9.48 -26.81 -25.65
N THR A 30 -10.67 -27.12 -25.12
CA THR A 30 -11.14 -28.50 -25.07
C THR A 30 -11.54 -28.93 -26.48
N GLU A 31 -10.74 -29.82 -27.02
CA GLU A 31 -10.94 -30.54 -28.27
C GLU A 31 -12.29 -31.25 -28.25
N SER A 32 -13.19 -30.83 -29.13
CA SER A 32 -14.51 -31.43 -29.34
C SER A 32 -14.40 -32.58 -30.33
N LYS A 33 -14.51 -33.83 -29.85
CA LYS A 33 -14.98 -34.95 -30.67
C LYS A 33 -15.78 -35.96 -29.86
N GLY A 34 -16.96 -36.30 -30.39
CA GLY A 34 -17.53 -37.64 -30.26
C GLY A 34 -18.77 -37.77 -29.37
N LYS A 35 -19.93 -37.91 -30.01
CA LYS A 35 -21.24 -38.22 -29.44
C LYS A 35 -21.28 -39.62 -28.80
N SER A 36 -21.90 -39.74 -27.62
CA SER A 36 -23.04 -40.65 -27.36
C SER A 36 -23.52 -40.51 -25.91
N GLY A 37 -24.84 -40.48 -25.75
CA GLY A 37 -25.52 -39.85 -24.62
C GLY A 37 -25.56 -40.66 -23.33
N LEU A 38 -25.45 -39.93 -22.22
CA LEU A 38 -25.95 -40.25 -20.88
C LEU A 38 -26.15 -38.90 -20.14
N PRO A 39 -27.08 -38.80 -19.16
CA PRO A 39 -27.49 -37.52 -18.58
C PRO A 39 -26.45 -37.00 -17.57
N GLN A 40 -25.38 -36.38 -18.07
CA GLN A 40 -24.27 -35.80 -17.27
C GLN A 40 -24.55 -34.41 -16.67
N ALA A 41 -25.75 -33.83 -16.88
CA ALA A 41 -26.02 -32.45 -16.48
C ALA A 41 -26.03 -32.21 -14.96
N SER A 42 -26.34 -33.22 -14.14
CA SER A 42 -26.46 -33.08 -12.68
C SER A 42 -25.11 -33.09 -11.93
N LEU A 43 -24.12 -33.85 -12.42
CA LEU A 43 -22.81 -33.95 -11.75
C LEU A 43 -21.86 -32.79 -12.06
N ARG A 44 -22.10 -32.06 -13.15
CA ARG A 44 -21.26 -30.92 -13.56
C ARG A 44 -21.41 -29.74 -12.59
N ASN A 45 -22.63 -29.45 -12.14
CA ASN A 45 -22.95 -28.32 -11.27
C ASN A 45 -22.32 -28.50 -9.86
N SER A 46 -22.30 -29.73 -9.35
CA SER A 46 -21.70 -30.04 -8.04
C SER A 46 -20.16 -29.94 -8.05
N ARG A 47 -19.51 -30.26 -9.18
CA ARG A 47 -18.05 -30.09 -9.31
C ARG A 47 -17.64 -28.62 -9.45
N GLU A 48 -18.42 -27.80 -10.14
CA GLU A 48 -18.15 -26.35 -10.24
C GLU A 48 -18.31 -25.66 -8.88
N LYS A 49 -19.37 -25.98 -8.14
CA LYS A 49 -19.60 -25.43 -6.79
C LYS A 49 -18.53 -25.86 -5.77
N PHE A 50 -18.02 -27.08 -5.88
CA PHE A 50 -16.92 -27.56 -5.03
C PHE A 50 -15.59 -26.85 -5.36
N ARG A 51 -15.33 -26.62 -6.66
CA ARG A 51 -14.13 -25.92 -7.15
C ARG A 51 -14.10 -24.43 -6.77
N GLU A 52 -15.25 -23.76 -6.74
CA GLU A 52 -15.35 -22.39 -6.20
C GLU A 52 -15.08 -22.34 -4.70
N SER A 53 -15.53 -23.34 -3.94
CA SER A 53 -15.32 -23.37 -2.48
C SER A 53 -13.87 -23.69 -2.08
N GLU A 54 -13.13 -24.47 -2.87
CA GLU A 54 -11.70 -24.68 -2.67
C GLU A 54 -10.85 -23.50 -3.14
N SER A 55 -11.24 -22.82 -4.23
CA SER A 55 -10.59 -21.59 -4.69
C SER A 55 -10.64 -20.47 -3.64
N LEU A 56 -11.69 -20.43 -2.81
CA LEU A 56 -11.84 -19.46 -1.72
C LEU A 56 -11.08 -19.84 -0.44
N LYS A 57 -10.75 -21.13 -0.24
CA LYS A 57 -10.10 -21.62 0.99
C LYS A 57 -8.58 -21.66 0.92
N VAL A 58 -7.98 -21.65 -0.27
CA VAL A 58 -6.51 -21.76 -0.44
C VAL A 58 -5.85 -20.41 -0.75
N PHE A 59 -6.57 -19.29 -0.61
CA PHE A 59 -5.92 -17.98 -0.45
C PHE A 59 -5.46 -17.79 1.00
N VAL A 60 -4.74 -18.79 1.54
CA VAL A 60 -3.97 -18.61 2.75
C VAL A 60 -2.86 -17.65 2.38
N LEU A 61 -3.05 -16.38 2.71
CA LEU A 61 -2.07 -15.32 2.55
C LEU A 61 -0.77 -15.76 3.24
N ARG A 62 0.19 -16.23 2.46
CA ARG A 62 1.54 -16.47 2.94
C ARG A 62 2.20 -15.11 3.10
N ILE A 63 2.11 -14.55 4.31
CA ILE A 63 2.72 -13.27 4.62
C ILE A 63 4.23 -13.43 4.56
N ASN A 64 4.87 -12.62 3.72
CA ASN A 64 6.32 -12.55 3.69
C ASN A 64 6.81 -11.74 4.91
N MET A 65 7.17 -12.47 5.97
CA MET A 65 7.58 -11.88 7.26
C MET A 65 8.79 -10.93 7.14
N ALA A 66 9.68 -11.14 6.16
CA ALA A 66 10.82 -10.25 5.96
C ALA A 66 10.36 -8.87 5.45
N HIS A 67 9.49 -8.84 4.44
CA HIS A 67 8.92 -7.58 3.93
C HIS A 67 8.06 -6.89 4.99
N PHE A 68 7.25 -7.66 5.72
CA PHE A 68 6.43 -7.12 6.81
C PHE A 68 7.28 -6.48 7.90
N GLY A 69 8.30 -7.21 8.39
CA GLY A 69 9.19 -6.73 9.44
C GLY A 69 9.99 -5.50 9.03
N LEU A 70 10.59 -5.50 7.83
CA LEU A 70 11.32 -4.34 7.32
C LEU A 70 10.39 -3.13 7.13
N GLY A 71 9.20 -3.34 6.54
CA GLY A 71 8.21 -2.28 6.36
C GLY A 71 7.77 -1.67 7.69
N ALA A 72 7.49 -2.50 8.70
CA ALA A 72 7.16 -2.04 10.05
C ALA A 72 8.30 -1.26 10.71
N CYS A 73 9.55 -1.71 10.58
CA CYS A 73 10.72 -0.99 11.10
C CYS A 73 10.87 0.39 10.47
N PHE A 74 10.75 0.50 9.15
CA PHE A 74 10.83 1.80 8.46
C PHE A 74 9.65 2.72 8.79
N LEU A 75 8.45 2.16 8.98
CA LEU A 75 7.29 2.93 9.41
C LEU A 75 7.50 3.51 10.82
N ILE A 76 7.98 2.69 11.76
CA ILE A 76 8.30 3.13 13.13
C ILE A 76 9.41 4.19 13.09
N ALA A 77 10.45 4.00 12.28
CA ALA A 77 11.51 4.99 12.11
C ALA A 77 10.97 6.32 11.57
N GLY A 78 10.08 6.29 10.58
CA GLY A 78 9.41 7.48 10.05
C GLY A 78 8.57 8.20 11.11
N VAL A 79 7.79 7.45 11.89
CA VAL A 79 7.00 8.01 13.02
C VAL A 79 7.91 8.63 14.07
N LEU A 80 9.02 7.99 14.41
CA LEU A 80 10.00 8.54 15.36
C LEU A 80 10.61 9.84 14.84
N VAL A 81 11.06 9.88 13.58
CA VAL A 81 11.58 11.12 12.98
C VAL A 81 10.52 12.22 12.98
N TYR A 82 9.27 11.87 12.67
CA TYR A 82 8.16 12.81 12.68
C TYR A 82 7.92 13.40 14.08
N VAL A 83 7.85 12.55 15.10
CA VAL A 83 7.68 12.94 16.52
C VAL A 83 8.83 13.81 17.01
N LEU A 84 10.07 13.48 16.62
CA LEU A 84 11.27 14.17 17.11
C LEU A 84 11.50 15.53 16.42
N ALA A 85 10.98 15.72 15.21
CA ALA A 85 11.32 16.90 14.41
C ALA A 85 10.16 17.87 14.16
N ARG A 86 8.90 17.41 14.19
CA ARG A 86 7.74 18.27 13.98
C ARG A 86 7.24 18.81 15.33
N PRO A 87 6.85 20.10 15.42
CA PRO A 87 6.33 20.66 16.66
C PRO A 87 5.01 19.97 17.07
N ALA A 88 4.76 19.84 18.38
CA ALA A 88 3.51 19.25 18.91
C ALA A 88 2.25 19.94 18.39
N SER A 89 2.31 21.25 18.13
CA SER A 89 1.18 22.02 17.62
C SER A 89 0.75 21.59 16.21
N SER A 90 1.64 21.02 15.40
CA SER A 90 1.32 20.53 14.06
C SER A 90 0.97 19.04 14.02
N THR A 91 1.16 18.31 15.12
CA THR A 91 1.01 16.85 15.15
C THR A 91 -0.16 16.44 16.04
N TYR A 92 -1.24 15.97 15.42
CA TYR A 92 -2.52 15.69 16.10
C TYR A 92 -2.40 14.82 17.36
N PHE A 93 -1.61 13.75 17.32
CA PHE A 93 -1.46 12.82 18.44
C PHE A 93 -0.49 13.30 19.54
N LEU A 94 0.28 14.36 19.30
CA LEU A 94 1.19 14.95 20.29
C LEU A 94 0.55 16.11 21.08
N ILE A 95 -0.62 16.60 20.68
CA ILE A 95 -1.31 17.73 21.33
C ILE A 95 -1.52 17.47 22.84
N GLY A 96 -1.72 16.21 23.25
CA GLY A 96 -1.91 15.82 24.65
C GLY A 96 -0.63 15.67 25.49
N TYR A 97 0.56 15.80 24.90
CA TYR A 97 1.84 15.50 25.55
C TYR A 97 2.88 16.62 25.36
N PRO A 98 2.61 17.85 25.81
CA PRO A 98 3.51 18.99 25.61
C PRO A 98 4.88 18.80 26.30
N GLU A 99 4.94 18.01 27.38
CA GLU A 99 6.18 17.76 28.12
C GLU A 99 7.23 17.03 27.29
N LEU A 100 6.83 16.18 26.33
CA LEU A 100 7.75 15.42 25.49
C LEU A 100 8.64 16.35 24.63
N HIS A 101 8.13 17.51 24.24
CA HIS A 101 8.87 18.50 23.45
C HIS A 101 9.90 19.28 24.27
N SER A 102 9.69 19.44 25.57
CA SER A 102 10.60 20.20 26.44
C SER A 102 11.96 19.51 26.62
N VAL A 103 12.01 18.18 26.42
CA VAL A 103 13.21 17.36 26.63
C VAL A 103 14.11 17.28 25.38
N LEU A 104 13.59 17.61 24.20
CA LEU A 104 14.25 17.37 22.91
C LEU A 104 14.76 18.60 22.11
N PRO A 105 14.83 19.84 22.63
CA PRO A 105 15.06 21.02 21.80
C PRO A 105 16.39 21.00 21.03
N ASN A 106 17.45 20.42 21.60
CA ASN A 106 18.77 20.41 20.98
C ASN A 106 18.90 19.43 19.79
N LEU A 107 18.12 18.33 19.79
CA LEU A 107 18.13 17.37 18.67
C LEU A 107 17.42 17.92 17.45
N THR A 108 16.43 18.81 17.66
CA THR A 108 15.63 19.39 16.56
C THR A 108 16.48 20.17 15.57
N HIS A 109 17.48 20.94 16.03
CA HIS A 109 18.24 21.81 15.12
C HIS A 109 19.15 21.02 14.16
N LEU A 110 19.77 19.93 14.63
CA LEU A 110 20.64 19.09 13.80
C LEU A 110 19.84 18.20 12.85
N LEU A 111 18.68 17.71 13.28
CA LEU A 111 17.86 16.81 12.48
C LEU A 111 16.89 17.52 11.54
N ARG A 112 16.63 18.82 11.72
CA ARG A 112 15.63 19.57 10.95
C ARG A 112 15.73 19.42 9.43
N PRO A 113 16.93 19.50 8.79
CA PRO A 113 17.03 19.38 7.33
C PRO A 113 16.74 17.95 6.82
N ILE A 114 17.09 16.94 7.62
CA ILE A 114 16.83 15.54 7.28
C ILE A 114 15.35 15.24 7.52
N ALA A 115 14.80 15.77 8.61
CA ALA A 115 13.46 15.44 9.03
C ALA A 115 12.35 16.15 8.24
N SER A 116 12.69 17.17 7.44
CA SER A 116 11.74 17.74 6.49
C SER A 116 11.41 16.77 5.35
N THR A 117 12.41 16.05 4.85
CA THR A 117 12.30 15.15 3.67
C THR A 117 12.24 13.66 4.01
N ALA A 118 12.70 13.27 5.22
CA ALA A 118 12.74 11.88 5.63
C ALA A 118 11.37 11.18 5.63
N PRO A 119 10.26 11.79 6.08
CA PRO A 119 8.93 11.18 5.98
C PRO A 119 8.56 10.81 4.54
N GLU A 120 8.88 11.68 3.58
CA GLU A 120 8.60 11.48 2.15
C GLU A 120 9.42 10.35 1.53
N PHE A 121 10.57 10.02 2.12
CA PHE A 121 11.31 8.80 1.77
C PHE A 121 10.72 7.55 2.46
N PHE A 122 10.43 7.63 3.77
CA PHE A 122 10.04 6.47 4.57
C PHE A 122 8.63 5.96 4.26
N HIS A 123 7.68 6.84 3.93
CA HIS A 123 6.30 6.45 3.61
C HIS A 123 6.21 5.50 2.39
N PRO A 124 6.63 5.91 1.18
CA PRO A 124 6.54 5.04 0.01
C PRO A 124 7.34 3.75 0.21
N LEU A 125 8.49 3.81 0.89
CA LEU A 125 9.29 2.64 1.23
C LEU A 125 8.54 1.67 2.13
N ALA A 126 8.05 2.13 3.29
CA ALA A 126 7.38 1.29 4.28
C ALA A 126 6.06 0.71 3.75
N LEU A 127 5.24 1.55 3.12
CA LEU A 127 3.94 1.14 2.59
C LEU A 127 4.07 0.17 1.42
N SER A 128 5.07 0.37 0.55
CA SER A 128 5.41 -0.60 -0.49
C SER A 128 5.79 -1.95 0.11
N LEU A 129 6.71 -1.98 1.08
CA LEU A 129 7.15 -3.24 1.71
C LEU A 129 6.01 -3.97 2.44
N LEU A 130 5.19 -3.25 3.21
CA LEU A 130 4.02 -3.83 3.89
C LEU A 130 3.01 -4.39 2.89
N SER A 131 2.75 -3.68 1.79
CA SER A 131 1.84 -4.13 0.73
C SER A 131 2.41 -5.33 -0.04
N MET A 132 3.72 -5.37 -0.27
CA MET A 132 4.37 -6.55 -0.87
C MET A 132 4.32 -7.77 0.05
N ALA A 133 4.32 -7.57 1.36
CA ALA A 133 4.29 -8.66 2.33
C ALA A 133 3.04 -9.54 2.19
N VAL A 134 1.93 -8.97 1.72
CA VAL A 134 0.67 -9.69 1.46
C VAL A 134 0.56 -10.21 0.03
N LEU A 135 1.50 -9.88 -0.87
CA LEU A 135 1.46 -10.29 -2.26
C LEU A 135 2.41 -11.45 -2.55
N THR A 136 1.86 -12.51 -3.13
CA THR A 136 2.63 -13.70 -3.54
C THR A 136 3.29 -13.54 -4.92
N ASN A 137 2.72 -12.69 -5.79
CA ASN A 137 3.19 -12.53 -7.17
C ASN A 137 4.18 -11.36 -7.33
N THR A 138 5.38 -11.63 -7.85
CA THR A 138 6.43 -10.64 -8.11
C THR A 138 5.97 -9.48 -9.00
N ARG A 139 5.12 -9.73 -10.01
CA ARG A 139 4.61 -8.67 -10.88
C ARG A 139 3.69 -7.71 -10.12
N SER A 140 2.81 -8.25 -9.29
CA SER A 140 1.90 -7.45 -8.45
C SER A 140 2.67 -6.59 -7.45
N ARG A 141 3.82 -7.08 -6.93
CA ARG A 141 4.70 -6.30 -6.05
C ARG A 141 5.26 -5.04 -6.73
N VAL A 142 5.69 -5.15 -7.99
CA VAL A 142 6.16 -4.00 -8.77
C VAL A 142 5.04 -2.98 -9.00
N VAL A 143 3.84 -3.46 -9.35
CA VAL A 143 2.66 -2.59 -9.54
C VAL A 143 2.32 -1.83 -8.27
N VAL A 144 2.40 -2.47 -7.10
CA VAL A 144 2.19 -1.81 -5.81
C VAL A 144 3.19 -0.69 -5.55
N CYS A 145 4.48 -0.89 -5.86
CA CYS A 145 5.47 0.19 -5.75
C CYS A 145 5.11 1.40 -6.60
N PHE A 146 4.77 1.17 -7.88
CA PHE A 146 4.37 2.27 -8.76
C PHE A 146 3.07 2.93 -8.31
N SER A 147 2.17 2.17 -7.68
CA SER A 147 0.93 2.72 -7.12
C SER A 147 1.23 3.68 -5.98
N TRP A 148 2.08 3.29 -5.02
CA TRP A 148 2.48 4.17 -3.92
C TRP A 148 3.25 5.40 -4.40
N LEU A 149 4.24 5.21 -5.30
CA LEU A 149 4.94 6.34 -5.95
C LEU A 149 3.97 7.34 -6.58
N THR A 150 2.95 6.84 -7.29
CA THR A 150 1.96 7.70 -7.97
C THR A 150 1.09 8.43 -6.95
N ILE A 151 0.63 7.74 -5.91
CA ILE A 151 -0.23 8.31 -4.86
C ILE A 151 0.52 9.42 -4.11
N ASP A 152 1.75 9.14 -3.67
CA ASP A 152 2.55 10.10 -2.90
C ASP A 152 2.95 11.30 -3.76
N ALA A 153 3.42 11.07 -5.00
CA ALA A 153 3.72 12.16 -5.93
C ALA A 153 2.48 12.99 -6.32
N PHE A 154 1.29 12.37 -6.35
CA PHE A 154 0.04 13.08 -6.58
C PHE A 154 -0.29 14.00 -5.40
N PHE A 155 -0.14 13.54 -4.16
CA PHE A 155 -0.34 14.38 -2.98
C PHE A 155 0.61 15.58 -2.95
N GLU A 156 1.89 15.39 -3.31
CA GLU A 156 2.84 16.48 -3.46
C GLU A 156 2.43 17.46 -4.58
N CYS A 157 1.97 16.96 -5.72
CA CYS A 157 1.42 17.80 -6.77
C CYS A 157 0.16 18.57 -6.32
N CYS A 158 -0.67 18.00 -5.44
CA CYS A 158 -1.83 18.72 -4.89
C CYS A 158 -1.41 19.91 -4.03
N GLN A 159 -0.33 19.81 -3.24
CA GLN A 159 0.18 20.95 -2.48
C GLN A 159 0.67 22.09 -3.39
N LYS A 160 1.20 21.75 -4.57
CA LYS A 160 1.64 22.74 -5.56
C LYS A 160 0.51 23.64 -6.06
N TYR A 161 -0.71 23.10 -6.15
CA TYR A 161 -1.92 23.81 -6.59
C TYR A 161 -2.91 23.98 -5.43
N GLY A 162 -2.40 24.11 -4.20
CA GLY A 162 -3.19 24.02 -2.98
C GLY A 162 -4.33 25.05 -2.93
N GLU A 163 -4.05 26.31 -3.27
CA GLU A 163 -5.06 27.38 -3.24
C GLU A 163 -6.17 27.16 -4.28
N GLU A 164 -5.82 26.74 -5.50
CA GLU A 164 -6.79 26.47 -6.55
C GLU A 164 -7.63 25.21 -6.26
N LEU A 165 -6.98 24.14 -5.83
CA LEU A 165 -7.65 22.87 -5.51
C LEU A 165 -8.58 23.00 -4.31
N ALA A 166 -8.22 23.83 -3.34
CA ALA A 166 -9.01 24.00 -2.13
C ALA A 166 -10.37 24.67 -2.36
N GLN A 167 -10.61 25.27 -3.53
CA GLN A 167 -11.93 25.78 -3.94
C GLN A 167 -12.88 24.65 -4.36
N TYR A 168 -12.34 23.50 -4.76
CA TYR A 168 -13.10 22.32 -5.17
C TYR A 168 -13.35 21.34 -4.02
N ILE A 169 -12.75 21.57 -2.85
CA ILE A 169 -12.96 20.73 -1.66
C ILE A 169 -14.37 20.98 -1.11
N PRO A 170 -15.23 19.96 -0.99
CA PRO A 170 -16.58 20.14 -0.50
C PRO A 170 -16.61 20.55 0.98
N LEU A 171 -17.50 21.47 1.36
CA LEU A 171 -17.68 21.91 2.76
C LEU A 171 -17.97 20.77 3.75
N TRP A 172 -18.54 19.65 3.30
CA TRP A 172 -18.80 18.51 4.18
C TRP A 172 -17.52 17.80 4.66
N PHE A 173 -16.36 18.04 4.03
CA PHE A 173 -15.06 17.53 4.51
C PHE A 173 -14.77 18.01 5.94
N GLU A 174 -15.25 19.20 6.33
CA GLU A 174 -15.08 19.73 7.69
C GLU A 174 -15.74 18.86 8.77
N GLN A 175 -16.75 18.06 8.39
CA GLN A 175 -17.49 17.20 9.31
C GLN A 175 -16.76 15.88 9.59
N VAL A 176 -15.79 15.50 8.76
CA VAL A 176 -15.03 14.25 8.89
C VAL A 176 -13.60 14.58 9.28
N PRO A 177 -13.15 14.28 10.51
CA PRO A 177 -11.84 14.70 11.01
C PRO A 177 -10.65 14.34 10.10
N VAL A 178 -10.70 13.17 9.45
CA VAL A 178 -9.66 12.70 8.52
C VAL A 178 -9.63 13.55 7.25
N LEU A 179 -10.79 13.91 6.70
CA LEU A 179 -10.88 14.71 5.48
C LEU A 179 -10.56 16.18 5.74
N LYS A 180 -10.91 16.70 6.92
CA LYS A 180 -10.45 18.03 7.35
C LYS A 180 -8.92 18.11 7.39
N LYS A 181 -8.23 17.05 7.83
CA LYS A 181 -6.77 17.01 7.82
C LYS A 181 -6.18 16.95 6.41
N LEU A 182 -6.90 16.34 5.48
CA LEU A 182 -6.51 16.38 4.08
C LEU A 182 -6.66 17.79 3.49
N ASP A 183 -7.71 18.54 3.85
CA ASP A 183 -7.85 19.96 3.47
C ASP A 183 -6.72 20.81 4.07
N ASP A 184 -6.43 20.65 5.37
CA ASP A 184 -5.29 21.31 6.03
C ASP A 184 -3.98 20.98 5.31
N PHE A 185 -3.77 19.72 4.93
CA PHE A 185 -2.58 19.27 4.21
C PHE A 185 -2.44 19.90 2.83
N ILE A 186 -3.52 19.98 2.05
CA ILE A 186 -3.51 20.59 0.71
C ILE A 186 -3.30 22.11 0.80
N ARG A 187 -3.94 22.79 1.77
CA ARG A 187 -3.87 24.26 1.92
C ARG A 187 -2.58 24.76 2.56
N LEU A 188 -2.08 24.04 3.57
CA LEU A 188 -0.92 24.46 4.38
C LEU A 188 0.36 23.74 3.98
N GLY A 189 0.28 22.73 3.12
CA GLY A 189 1.43 22.05 2.55
C GLY A 189 2.25 22.97 1.65
N THR A 190 3.52 22.63 1.50
CA THR A 190 4.45 23.38 0.65
C THR A 190 5.12 22.40 -0.29
N PHE A 191 4.86 22.55 -1.59
CA PHE A 191 5.54 21.75 -2.60
C PHE A 191 7.06 21.95 -2.55
N ASP A 192 7.79 20.86 -2.33
CA ASP A 192 9.25 20.80 -2.49
C ASP A 192 9.62 19.75 -3.54
N SER A 193 10.49 20.13 -4.48
CA SER A 193 11.02 19.18 -5.46
C SER A 193 11.92 18.12 -4.83
N SER A 194 12.50 18.42 -3.66
CA SER A 194 13.30 17.46 -2.90
C SER A 194 12.45 16.29 -2.36
N ASP A 195 11.17 16.54 -2.08
CA ASP A 195 10.21 15.52 -1.63
C ASP A 195 9.88 14.53 -2.74
N LEU A 196 9.70 15.00 -3.99
CA LEU A 196 9.53 14.10 -5.15
C LEU A 196 10.75 13.17 -5.36
N ILE A 197 11.97 13.69 -5.14
CA ILE A 197 13.19 12.89 -5.23
C ILE A 197 13.23 11.88 -4.07
N ALA A 198 12.84 12.28 -2.86
CA ALA A 198 12.76 11.40 -1.70
C ALA A 198 11.76 10.25 -1.93
N ILE A 199 10.58 10.55 -2.46
CA ILE A 199 9.54 9.55 -2.79
C ILE A 199 10.07 8.55 -3.84
N LEU A 200 10.72 9.06 -4.89
CA LEU A 200 11.34 8.22 -5.92
C LEU A 200 12.41 7.30 -5.31
N CYS A 201 13.31 7.86 -4.49
CA CYS A 201 14.35 7.10 -3.80
C CYS A 201 13.77 6.03 -2.86
N GLY A 202 12.71 6.34 -2.11
CA GLY A 202 12.04 5.39 -1.21
C GLY A 202 11.43 4.23 -1.99
N THR A 203 10.76 4.53 -3.10
CA THR A 203 10.18 3.51 -4.00
C THR A 203 11.26 2.63 -4.64
N LEU A 204 12.34 3.23 -5.16
CA LEU A 204 13.45 2.48 -5.75
C LEU A 204 14.11 1.56 -4.71
N THR A 205 14.28 2.04 -3.49
CA THR A 205 14.81 1.25 -2.37
C THR A 205 13.92 0.04 -2.08
N ALA A 206 12.59 0.22 -2.06
CA ALA A 206 11.65 -0.89 -1.88
C ALA A 206 11.76 -1.93 -3.01
N LEU A 207 11.92 -1.49 -4.26
CA LEU A 207 12.14 -2.38 -5.40
C LEU A 207 13.45 -3.17 -5.28
N ILE A 208 14.54 -2.52 -4.88
CA ILE A 208 15.83 -3.18 -4.64
C ILE A 208 15.69 -4.24 -3.55
N ILE A 209 15.08 -3.90 -2.41
CA ILE A 209 14.84 -4.85 -1.30
C ILE A 209 14.02 -6.06 -1.78
N ASN A 210 12.98 -5.82 -2.58
CA ASN A 210 12.16 -6.90 -3.14
C ASN A 210 12.97 -7.84 -4.06
N VAL A 211 13.84 -7.31 -4.92
CA VAL A 211 14.70 -8.12 -5.81
C VAL A 211 15.70 -8.96 -5.00
N LEU A 212 16.34 -8.34 -3.99
CA LEU A 212 17.30 -9.01 -3.11
C LEU A 212 16.63 -10.12 -2.28
N THR A 213 15.41 -9.87 -1.79
CA THR A 213 14.69 -10.85 -0.96
C THR A 213 14.09 -11.99 -1.80
N SER A 214 13.63 -11.70 -3.02
CA SER A 214 13.02 -12.71 -3.90
C SER A 214 14.04 -13.72 -4.44
N SER A 215 15.30 -13.31 -4.63
CA SER A 215 16.37 -14.21 -5.11
C SER A 215 16.67 -15.36 -4.14
N LYS A 216 16.43 -15.14 -2.84
CA LYS A 216 16.70 -16.13 -1.78
C LYS A 216 15.64 -17.24 -1.71
N GLU A 217 14.41 -16.96 -2.13
CA GLU A 217 13.31 -17.95 -2.08
C GLU A 217 13.41 -19.00 -3.20
N GLY A 218 14.02 -18.67 -4.36
CA GLY A 218 14.16 -19.58 -5.48
C GLY A 218 15.17 -20.72 -5.26
N GLY A 219 16.23 -20.49 -4.47
CA GLY A 219 17.31 -21.47 -4.28
C GLY A 219 16.98 -22.65 -3.34
N ASN A 220 16.03 -22.48 -2.42
CA ASN A 220 15.72 -23.51 -1.42
C ASN A 220 14.80 -24.62 -1.96
N HIS A 221 14.07 -24.39 -3.05
CA HIS A 221 13.19 -25.42 -3.62
C HIS A 221 13.92 -26.47 -4.47
N GLU A 222 15.15 -26.18 -4.92
CA GLU A 222 15.89 -27.11 -5.79
C GLU A 222 16.68 -28.17 -5.01
N GLN A 223 16.82 -28.04 -3.69
CA GLN A 223 17.56 -29.00 -2.87
C GLN A 223 16.70 -30.14 -2.29
N ASP A 224 15.36 -30.08 -2.33
CA ASP A 224 14.50 -31.12 -1.73
C ASP A 224 14.22 -32.32 -2.65
N HIS A 225 14.60 -32.25 -3.93
CA HIS A 225 14.47 -33.36 -4.88
C HIS A 225 15.74 -34.23 -5.04
N ARG A 226 16.80 -33.97 -4.26
CA ARG A 226 18.03 -34.81 -4.24
C ARG A 226 18.28 -35.45 -2.88
N LYS A 227 17.26 -36.07 -2.30
CA LYS A 227 17.51 -37.13 -1.31
C LYS A 227 17.20 -38.48 -1.98
N PRO A 228 18.20 -39.36 -2.14
CA PRO A 228 18.01 -40.72 -2.66
C PRO A 228 17.22 -41.60 -1.68
#